data_AF-A0A6C0JIV0-F1
#
_entry.id   AF-A0A6C0JIV0-F1
#
_cell.length_a   1.000
_cell.length_b   1.000
_cell.length_c   1.000
_cell.angle_alpha   90.00
_cell.angle_beta   90.00
_cell.angle_gamma   90.00
#
_symmetry.space_group_name_H-M   'P 1'
#
loop_
_entity.id
_entity.type
_entity.pdbx_description
1 polymer ?
#
loop_
_entity_poly.entity_id
_entity_poly.type
_entity_poly.pdbx_seq_one_letter_code
_entity_poly.pdbx_strand_id
1 'polypeptide(L)' 'MAKTRKRPLTAWNLFVQKVKKENPSKSFKEVLLMASSLKKKGQMNMTNGNKESGKMVKAKRVTGKKRR' A
#
# COMPACT_ATOMS: atom_id res chain seq x y z
N MET A 1 -13.48 8.36 32.26
CA MET A 1 -12.66 8.80 31.11
C MET A 1 -13.40 8.46 29.81
N ALA A 2 -13.78 9.44 29.00
CA ALA A 2 -14.45 9.19 27.72
C ALA A 2 -13.49 8.42 26.78
N LYS A 3 -13.89 7.22 26.33
CA LYS A 3 -13.13 6.44 25.34
C LYS A 3 -13.34 7.07 23.97
N THR A 4 -12.46 7.99 23.58
CA THR A 4 -12.41 8.51 22.22
C THR A 4 -11.93 7.41 21.26
N ARG A 5 -12.59 7.29 20.10
CA ARG A 5 -12.20 6.30 19.08
C ARG A 5 -10.83 6.68 18.53
N LYS A 6 -9.94 5.69 18.40
CA LYS A 6 -8.63 5.90 17.75
C LYS A 6 -8.84 6.20 16.26
N ARG A 7 -7.99 7.08 15.72
CA ARG A 7 -8.01 7.40 14.29
C ARG A 7 -7.70 6.15 13.46
N PRO A 8 -8.31 5.99 12.27
CA PRO A 8 -7.97 4.91 11.37
C PRO A 8 -6.49 4.99 10.96
N LEU A 9 -5.86 3.83 10.77
CA LEU A 9 -4.47 3.75 10.32
C LEU A 9 -4.37 4.18 8.86
N THR A 10 -3.34 4.97 8.56
CA THR A 10 -3.01 5.34 7.18
C THR A 10 -2.40 4.15 6.44
N ALA A 11 -2.44 4.19 5.10
CA ALA A 11 -1.78 3.18 4.25
C ALA A 11 -0.29 3.02 4.58
N TRP A 12 0.38 4.13 4.96
CA TRP A 12 1.77 4.09 5.43
C TRP A 12 1.95 3.27 6.71
N ASN A 13 1.09 3.47 7.70
CA ASN A 13 1.16 2.72 8.96
C ASN A 13 0.91 1.23 8.72
N LEU A 14 -0.05 0.88 7.86
CA LEU A 14 -0.30 -0.51 7.48
C LEU A 14 0.90 -1.13 6.78
N PHE A 15 1.57 -0.37 5.90
CA PHE A 15 2.78 -0.82 5.22
C PHE A 15 3.94 -1.05 6.21
N VAL A 16 4.20 -0.12 7.12
CA VAL A 16 5.24 -0.27 8.15
C VAL A 16 4.96 -1.48 9.05
N GLN A 17 3.70 -1.70 9.44
CA GLN A 17 3.32 -2.90 10.20
C GLN A 17 3.60 -4.18 9.42
N LYS A 18 3.37 -4.20 8.09
CA LYS A 18 3.69 -5.35 7.25
C LYS A 18 5.19 -5.63 7.22
N VAL A 19 6.02 -4.59 6.98
CA VAL A 19 7.49 -4.72 6.98
C VAL A 19 8.00 -5.22 8.35
N LYS A 20 7.39 -4.78 9.46
CA LYS A 20 7.72 -5.26 10.81
C LYS A 20 7.33 -6.73 11.02
N LYS A 21 6.17 -7.16 10.51
CA LYS A 21 5.74 -8.56 10.56
C LYS A 21 6.70 -9.48 9.79
N GLU A 22 7.20 -9.02 8.65
CA GLU A 22 8.21 -9.75 7.86
C GLU A 22 9.61 -9.72 8.50
N ASN A 23 9.88 -8.74 9.37
CA ASN A 23 11.18 -8.57 10.02
C ASN A 23 11.02 -8.39 11.55
N PRO A 24 10.57 -9.44 12.28
CA PRO A 24 10.28 -9.33 13.71
C PRO A 24 11.52 -9.00 14.53
N SER A 25 12.70 -9.48 14.14
CA SER A 25 13.97 -9.30 14.87
C SER A 25 14.58 -7.90 14.77
N LYS A 26 14.20 -7.11 13.76
CA LYS A 26 14.78 -5.77 13.55
C LYS A 26 14.11 -4.72 14.44
N SER A 27 14.87 -3.71 14.86
CA SER A 27 14.32 -2.60 15.63
C SER A 27 13.29 -1.80 14.80
N PHE A 28 12.37 -1.11 15.47
CA PHE A 28 11.37 -0.31 14.76
C PHE A 28 12.00 0.79 13.89
N LYS A 29 13.13 1.36 14.34
CA LYS A 29 13.89 2.37 13.59
C LYS A 29 14.43 1.82 12.28
N GLU A 30 15.00 0.61 12.29
CA GLU A 30 15.47 -0.06 11.08
C GLU A 30 14.32 -0.41 10.15
N VAL A 31 13.18 -0.83 10.70
CA VAL A 31 11.98 -1.09 9.92
C VAL A 31 11.48 0.16 9.20
N LEU A 32 11.52 1.34 9.85
CA LEU A 32 11.18 2.61 9.21
C LEU A 32 12.14 2.96 8.07
N LEU A 33 13.44 2.76 8.26
CA LEU A 33 14.45 2.99 7.21
C LEU A 33 14.26 2.06 6.01
N MET A 34 13.98 0.78 6.27
CA MET A 34 13.66 -0.20 5.22
C MET A 34 12.36 0.18 4.53
N ALA A 35 11.28 0.46 5.26
CA ALA A 35 9.99 0.85 4.69
C ALA A 35 10.12 2.12 3.83
N SER A 36 10.92 3.10 4.26
CA SER A 36 11.19 4.31 3.47
C SER A 36 11.89 3.99 2.15
N SER A 37 12.90 3.11 2.20
CA SER A 37 13.60 2.62 1.00
C SER A 37 12.67 1.87 0.05
N LEU A 38 11.81 1.00 0.57
CA LEU A 38 10.84 0.23 -0.22
C LEU A 38 9.76 1.15 -0.82
N LYS A 39 9.33 2.19 -0.10
CA LYS A 39 8.41 3.20 -0.61
C LYS A 39 9.01 3.97 -1.79
N LYS A 40 10.28 4.38 -1.68
CA LYS A 40 11.01 5.04 -2.78
C LYS A 40 11.11 4.15 -4.02
N LYS A 41 11.23 2.83 -3.82
CA LYS A 41 11.22 1.83 -4.90
C LYS A 41 9.82 1.54 -5.47
N GLY A 42 8.78 2.24 -5.04
CA GLY A 42 7.41 2.06 -5.51
C GLY A 42 6.71 0.82 -4.94
N GLN A 43 7.32 0.10 -3.99
CA GLN A 43 6.80 -1.18 -3.49
C GLN A 43 5.70 -1.04 -2.44
N MET A 44 5.31 0.18 -2.07
CA MET A 44 4.23 0.43 -1.11
C MET A 44 2.86 -0.02 -1.66
N ASN A 45 2.63 0.10 -2.98
CA ASN A 45 1.35 -0.22 -3.62
C ASN A 45 1.16 -1.72 -3.91
N MET A 46 2.21 -2.54 -3.76
CA MET A 46 2.12 -3.99 -4.03
C MET A 46 1.44 -4.77 -2.90
N THR A 47 0.94 -4.09 -1.88
CA THR A 47 0.48 -4.73 -0.64
C THR A 47 -1.04 -4.79 -0.48
N ASN A 48 -1.81 -4.24 -1.42
CA ASN A 48 -3.26 -4.47 -1.56
C ASN A 48 -3.58 -5.71 -2.43
N GLY A 49 -2.86 -6.82 -2.22
CA GLY A 49 -3.00 -8.03 -3.03
C GLY A 49 -3.00 -9.30 -2.19
N ASN A 50 -4.10 -9.57 -1.49
CA ASN A 50 -4.43 -10.91 -1.00
C ASN A 50 -5.96 -10.95 -0.80
N LYS A 51 -6.81 -11.49 -1.68
CA LYS A 51 -6.68 -12.30 -2.89
C LYS A 51 -7.79 -11.86 -3.85
N GLU A 52 -7.49 -11.63 -5.11
CA GLU A 52 -8.38 -12.02 -6.22
C GLU A 52 -7.60 -11.94 -7.53
N SER A 53 -7.61 -13.07 -8.23
CA SER A 53 -7.42 -13.28 -9.67
C SER A 53 -7.01 -12.07 -10.53
N GLY A 54 -6.05 -12.32 -11.42
CA GLY A 54 -5.71 -11.42 -12.51
C GLY A 54 -6.93 -10.76 -13.16
N LYS A 55 -6.98 -9.44 -13.05
CA LYS A 55 -7.71 -8.60 -13.99
C LYS A 55 -6.87 -7.34 -14.22
N MET A 56 -5.86 -7.51 -15.07
CA MET A 56 -5.30 -6.43 -15.85
C MET A 56 -6.43 -5.87 -16.71
N VAL A 57 -7.18 -4.89 -16.19
CA VAL A 57 -8.18 -4.18 -16.98
C VAL A 57 -7.40 -3.26 -17.92
N LYS A 58 -7.10 -3.78 -19.09
CA LYS A 58 -6.56 -3.05 -20.23
C LYS A 58 -7.49 -1.89 -20.51
N ALA A 59 -7.08 -0.68 -20.16
CA ALA A 59 -7.79 0.54 -20.49
C ALA A 59 -7.94 0.62 -22.02
N LYS A 60 -9.11 0.25 -22.54
CA LYS A 60 -9.49 0.57 -23.91
C LYS A 60 -9.64 2.09 -23.97
N ARG A 61 -8.64 2.76 -24.56
CA ARG A 61 -8.81 4.11 -25.11
C ARG A 61 -10.02 4.08 -26.04
N VAL A 62 -11.15 4.64 -25.60
CA VAL A 62 -12.24 4.99 -26.50
C VAL A 62 -11.81 6.28 -27.18
N THR A 63 -11.20 6.14 -28.36
CA THR A 63 -11.03 7.25 -29.29
C THR A 63 -12.42 7.63 -29.79
N GLY A 64 -12.92 8.79 -29.35
CA GLY A 64 -14.18 9.35 -29.81
C GLY A 64 -14.13 9.60 -31.31
N LYS A 65 -14.73 8.70 -32.10
CA LYS A 65 -14.96 8.94 -33.52
C LYS A 65 -16.13 9.90 -33.67
N LYS A 66 -15.76 11.16 -33.90
CA LYS A 66 -16.59 12.29 -34.32
C LYS A 66 -17.62 11.85 -35.38
N ARG A 67 -18.90 12.05 -35.09
CA ARG A 67 -20.00 11.98 -36.07
C ARG A 67 -20.82 13.26 -35.95
N ARG A 68 -20.58 14.18 -36.88
CA ARG A 68 -21.54 15.06 -37.56
C ARG A 68 -20.75 15.90 -38.56
#